data_AF-A0A9C8VZ32-F1
#
_entry.id   AF-A0A9C8VZ32-F1
#
_cell.length_a   1.000
_cell.length_b   1.000
_cell.length_c   1.000
_cell.angle_alpha   90.00
_cell.angle_beta   90.00
_cell.angle_gamma   90.00
#
_symmetry.space_group_name_H-M   'P 1'
#
loop_
_entity.id
_entity.type
_entity.pdbx_description
1 polymer ?
#
loop_
_entity_poly.entity_id
_entity_poly.type
_entity_poly.pdbx_seq_one_letter_code
_entity_poly.pdbx_strand_id
1 'polypeptide(L)' 'MLLLGILGNLGMYTGAVEMMQQWHIFFSLSIGGIIAGIIEAAVISFILIYKFGWLYNKLTGKLGKTE' A
#
# COMPACT_ATOMS: atom_id res chain seq x y z
N MET A 1 -6.55 3.21 6.10
CA MET A 1 -5.78 4.37 6.60
C MET A 1 -6.69 5.38 7.28
N LEU A 2 -7.49 6.15 6.53
CA LEU A 2 -8.27 7.27 7.08
C LEU A 2 -9.36 6.84 8.08
N LEU A 3 -10.09 5.77 7.75
CA LEU A 3 -11.14 5.22 8.60
C LEU A 3 -10.58 4.65 9.92
N LEU A 4 -9.45 3.94 9.85
CA LEU A 4 -8.72 3.43 11.03
C LEU A 4 -8.05 4.55 11.83
N GLY A 5 -7.60 5.62 11.18
CA GLY A 5 -7.08 6.80 11.87
C GLY A 5 -8.16 7.49 12.71
N ILE A 6 -9.38 7.64 12.19
CA ILE A 6 -10.51 8.21 12.93
C ILE A 6 -10.96 7.29 14.07
N LEU A 7 -11.19 6.01 13.78
CA LEU A 7 -11.66 5.04 14.79
C LEU A 7 -10.60 4.80 15.88
N GLY A 8 -9.32 4.76 15.52
CA GLY A 8 -8.23 4.64 16.45
C GLY A 8 -8.07 5.83 17.38
N ASN A 9 -8.33 7.05 16.89
CA ASN A 9 -8.30 8.25 17.73
C ASN A 9 -9.48 8.29 18.74
N LEU A 10 -10.52 7.49 18.51
CA LEU A 10 -11.63 7.26 19.43
C LEU A 10 -11.39 6.07 20.37
N GLY A 11 -10.20 5.46 20.34
CA GLY A 11 -9.85 4.29 21.16
C GLY A 11 -10.49 2.98 20.69
N MET A 12 -11.10 2.95 19.51
CA MET A 12 -11.70 1.75 18.93
C MET A 12 -10.76 1.09 17.92
N TYR A 13 -10.83 -0.23 17.79
CA TYR A 13 -10.03 -1.00 16.83
C TYR A 13 -8.51 -0.79 16.98
N THR A 14 -8.02 -0.60 18.20
CA THR A 14 -6.59 -0.39 18.52
C THR A 14 -5.70 -1.48 17.93
N GLY A 15 -6.12 -2.76 17.98
CA GLY A 15 -5.37 -3.85 17.34
C GLY A 15 -5.25 -3.72 15.81
N ALA A 16 -6.29 -3.21 15.12
CA ALA A 16 -6.21 -2.97 13.68
C ALA A 16 -5.33 -1.76 13.34
N VAL A 17 -5.29 -0.76 14.24
CA VAL A 17 -4.38 0.39 14.12
C VAL A 17 -2.93 -0.05 14.31
N GLU A 18 -2.66 -0.91 15.30
CA GLU A 18 -1.33 -1.45 15.60
C GLU A 18 -0.80 -2.30 14.43
N MET A 19 -1.67 -3.13 13.84
CA MET A 19 -1.35 -3.83 12.59
C MET A 19 -1.07 -2.85 11.44
N MET A 20 -1.88 -1.80 11.26
CA MET A 20 -1.61 -0.80 10.23
C MET A 20 -0.30 -0.04 10.44
N GLN A 21 0.09 0.23 11.69
CA GLN A 21 1.37 0.85 12.02
C GLN A 21 2.55 -0.09 11.74
N GLN A 22 2.39 -1.40 11.88
CA GLN A 22 3.42 -2.36 11.46
C GLN A 22 3.56 -2.43 9.92
N TRP A 23 2.45 -2.36 9.19
CA TRP A 23 2.45 -2.55 7.74
C TRP A 23 2.83 -1.28 6.97
N HIS A 24 2.66 -0.12 7.59
CA HIS A 24 2.91 1.17 6.99
C HIS A 24 3.84 2.00 7.87
N ILE A 25 5.11 2.08 7.48
CA ILE A 25 6.20 2.65 8.28
C ILE A 25 5.93 4.14 8.57
N PHE A 26 5.27 4.83 7.63
CA PHE A 26 4.91 6.24 7.76
C PHE A 26 3.51 6.47 8.35
N PHE A 27 2.73 5.41 8.62
CA PHE A 27 1.40 5.55 9.18
C PHE A 27 1.45 5.84 10.69
N SER A 28 0.75 6.89 11.11
CA SER A 28 0.47 7.17 12.51
C SER A 28 -0.93 7.76 12.66
N LEU A 29 -1.44 7.80 13.90
CA LEU A 29 -2.74 8.40 14.26
C LEU A 29 -2.80 9.91 14.04
N SER A 30 -1.68 10.56 13.71
CA SER A 30 -1.66 11.96 13.34
C SER A 30 -2.19 12.17 11.91
N ILE A 31 -2.78 13.34 11.64
CA ILE A 31 -3.26 13.71 10.29
C ILE A 31 -2.14 13.56 9.25
N GLY A 32 -0.92 14.01 9.60
CA GLY A 32 0.26 13.87 8.74
C GLY A 32 0.62 12.40 8.45
N GLY A 33 0.59 11.54 9.46
CA GLY A 33 0.87 10.11 9.31
C GLY A 33 -0.18 9.37 8.48
N ILE A 34 -1.46 9.73 8.62
CA ILE A 34 -2.53 9.14 7.80
C ILE A 34 -2.29 9.46 6.32
N ILE A 35 -1.97 10.73 6.01
CA ILE A 35 -1.70 11.16 4.63
C ILE A 35 -0.43 10.48 4.11
N ALA A 36 0.64 10.44 4.89
CA ALA A 36 1.89 9.80 4.52
C ALA A 36 1.70 8.29 4.25
N GLY A 37 0.94 7.59 5.09
CA GLY A 37 0.58 6.19 4.87
C GLY A 37 -0.22 5.97 3.59
N ILE A 38 -1.18 6.85 3.26
CA ILE A 38 -1.93 6.77 1.99
C ILE A 38 -0.99 6.92 0.79
N ILE A 39 -0.08 7.88 0.83
CA ILE A 39 0.90 8.12 -0.24
C ILE A 39 1.83 6.91 -0.38
N GLU A 40 2.35 6.39 0.73
CA GLU A 40 3.21 5.20 0.75
C GLU A 40 2.50 4.01 0.09
N ALA A 41 1.27 3.71 0.51
CA ALA A 41 0.50 2.61 -0.06
C ALA A 41 0.24 2.80 -1.57
N ALA A 42 -0.06 4.02 -2.00
CA ALA A 42 -0.29 4.33 -3.41
C ALA A 42 0.99 4.14 -4.25
N VAL A 43 2.13 4.63 -3.76
CA VAL A 43 3.43 4.52 -4.46
C VAL A 43 3.89 3.05 -4.52
N ILE A 44 3.84 2.33 -3.41
CA ILE A 44 4.23 0.91 -3.37
C ILE A 44 3.33 0.07 -4.29
N SER A 45 2.02 0.28 -4.23
CA SER A 45 1.07 -0.44 -5.09
C SER A 45 1.32 -0.15 -6.57
N PHE A 46 1.57 1.13 -6.91
CA PHE A 46 1.90 1.52 -8.27
C PHE A 46 3.18 0.84 -8.78
N ILE A 47 4.25 0.85 -7.98
CA ILE A 47 5.51 0.18 -8.35
C ILE A 47 5.31 -1.32 -8.53
N LEU A 48 4.56 -1.97 -7.62
CA LEU A 48 4.30 -3.40 -7.69
C LEU A 48 3.49 -3.76 -8.94
N ILE A 49 2.38 -3.06 -9.20
CA ILE A 49 1.54 -3.30 -10.38
C ILE A 49 2.32 -3.03 -11.67
N TYR A 50 3.07 -1.94 -11.73
CA TYR A 50 3.90 -1.61 -12.90
C TYR A 50 4.94 -2.70 -13.17
N LYS A 51 5.67 -3.14 -12.14
CA LYS A 51 6.64 -4.24 -12.28
C LYS A 51 5.97 -5.56 -12.66
N PHE A 52 4.80 -5.86 -12.10
CA PHE A 52 4.01 -7.03 -12.47
C PHE A 52 3.58 -6.99 -13.93
N GLY A 53 3.05 -5.86 -14.39
CA GLY A 53 2.64 -5.65 -15.79
C GLY A 53 3.82 -5.74 -16.75
N TRP A 54 4.98 -5.16 -16.39
CA TRP A 54 6.21 -5.31 -17.17
C TRP A 54 6.70 -6.75 -17.22
N LEU A 55 6.69 -7.46 -16.08
CA LEU A 55 7.09 -8.86 -16.00
C LEU A 55 6.14 -9.74 -16.83
N TYR A 56 4.84 -9.52 -16.72
CA TYR A 56 3.81 -10.17 -17.52
C TYR A 56 4.07 -9.94 -19.01
N ASN A 57 4.19 -8.68 -19.46
CA ASN A 57 4.47 -8.36 -20.85
C ASN A 57 5.81 -8.95 -21.34
N LYS A 58 6.82 -9.03 -20.46
CA LYS A 58 8.10 -9.66 -20.80
C LYS A 58 8.00 -11.17 -20.93
N LEU A 59 7.23 -11.84 -20.08
CA LEU A 59 7.00 -13.29 -20.15
C LEU A 59 6.15 -13.63 -21.38
N THR A 60 5.03 -12.96 -21.54
CA THR A 60 4.12 -13.17 -22.67
C THR A 60 4.75 -12.71 -24.00
N GLY A 61 5.50 -11.61 -23.99
CA GLY A 61 6.25 -11.11 -25.15
C GLY A 61 7.48 -11.93 -25.53
N LYS A 62 8.06 -12.71 -24.60
CA LYS A 62 9.06 -13.75 -24.93
C LYS A 62 8.43 -15.03 -25.49
N LEU A 63 7.21 -15.36 -25.05
CA LEU A 63 6.46 -16.53 -25.52
C LEU A 63 5.77 -16.30 -26.88
N GLY A 64 5.52 -15.05 -27.26
CA GLY A 64 4.96 -14.67 -28.57
C GLY A 64 5.99 -14.38 -29.68
N LYS A 65 7.28 -14.68 -29.46
CA LYS A 65 8.37 -14.52 -30.45
C LYS A 65 9.01 -15.86 -30.83
N THR A 66 8.19 -16.88 -31.00
CA THR A 66 8.54 -18.00 -31.89
C THR A 66 8.02 -17.65 -33.27
N GLU A 67 8.81 -16.89 -34.02
CA GLU A 67 8.89 -16.81 -35.50
C GLU A 67 9.84 -15.67 -35.91
#